data_AF-A0A3D0XMU6-F1
#
_entry.id   AF-A0A3D0XMU6-F1
#
_cell.length_a   1.000
_cell.length_b   1.000
_cell.length_c   1.000
_cell.angle_alpha   90.00
_cell.angle_beta   90.00
_cell.angle_gamma   90.00
#
_symmetry.space_group_name_H-M   'P 1'
#
loop_
_entity.id
_entity.type
_entity.pdbx_description
1 polymer ?
#
loop_
_entity_poly.entity_id
_entity_poly.type
_entity_poly.pdbx_seq_one_letter_code
_entity_poly.pdbx_strand_id
1 'polypeptide(L)' 'ELKKVSPFAHTMVIELANGYHGYLPTPEQHRLGGYETWMARSSYLEIDTSETITRTLQKLLDRLDYEN' A
#
# COMPACT_ATOMS: atom_id res chain seq x y z
N GLU A 1 0.54 7.84 -4.93
CA GLU A 1 0.15 8.73 -3.80
C GLU A 1 1.22 8.86 -2.72
N LEU A 2 1.63 7.81 -2.00
CA LEU A 2 2.59 7.90 -0.89
C LEU A 2 3.85 8.76 -1.17
N LYS A 3 4.52 8.57 -2.31
CA LYS A 3 5.71 9.37 -2.67
C LYS A 3 5.44 10.87 -2.82
N LYS A 4 4.21 11.27 -3.18
CA LYS A 4 3.83 12.68 -3.37
C LYS A 4 3.65 13.41 -2.04
N VAL A 5 3.28 12.67 -1.00
CA VAL A 5 2.95 13.17 0.34
C VAL A 5 4.03 12.86 1.37
N SER A 6 5.12 12.19 0.95
CA SER A 6 6.26 11.91 1.82
C SER A 6 6.99 13.22 2.19
N PRO A 7 7.38 13.40 3.46
CA PRO A 7 8.17 14.55 3.89
C PRO A 7 9.64 14.47 3.43
N PHE A 8 10.10 13.29 3.00
CA PHE A 8 11.48 13.07 2.58
C PHE A 8 11.69 13.37 1.09
N ALA A 9 12.84 13.99 0.77
CA ALA A 9 13.22 14.30 -0.62
C ALA A 9 13.23 13.06 -1.54
N HIS A 10 13.52 11.89 -0.97
CA HIS A 10 13.54 10.62 -1.70
C HIS A 10 12.74 9.56 -0.95
N THR A 11 11.86 8.87 -1.67
CA THR A 11 11.06 7.76 -1.12
C THR A 11 10.93 6.66 -2.15
N MET A 12 11.27 5.44 -1.73
CA MET A 12 11.15 4.23 -2.52
C MET A 12 10.13 3.29 -1.87
N VAL A 13 9.34 2.61 -2.70
CA VAL A 13 8.48 1.51 -2.25
C VAL A 13 9.18 0.22 -2.65
N ILE A 14 9.31 -0.70 -1.70
CA ILE A 14 9.90 -2.02 -1.89
C ILE A 14 8.81 -3.05 -1.63
N GLU A 15 8.57 -3.92 -2.61
CA GLU A 15 7.66 -5.06 -2.47
C GLU A 15 8.38 -6.29 -1.94
N LEU A 16 7.62 -7.30 -1.51
CA LEU A 16 8.16 -8.58 -0.98
C LEU A 16 9.17 -8.41 0.16
N ALA A 17 9.06 -7.30 0.90
CA ALA A 17 9.86 -7.05 2.09
C ALA A 17 9.18 -7.67 3.32
N ASN A 18 9.94 -8.43 4.10
CA ASN A 18 9.52 -9.10 5.34
C ASN A 18 8.40 -10.16 5.21
N GLY A 19 7.68 -10.23 4.09
CA GLY A 19 6.63 -11.21 3.86
C GLY A 19 5.88 -11.01 2.54
N TYR A 20 4.96 -11.94 2.27
CA TYR A 20 4.05 -11.92 1.13
C TYR A 20 2.61 -12.13 1.61
N HIS A 21 1.71 -11.21 1.23
CA HIS A 21 0.30 -11.23 1.64
C HIS A 21 -0.66 -11.08 0.46
N GLY A 22 -0.22 -11.46 -0.74
CA GLY A 22 -1.02 -11.34 -1.96
C GLY A 22 -0.89 -9.99 -2.65
N TYR A 23 -1.64 -9.85 -3.74
CA TYR A 23 -1.81 -8.61 -4.48
C TYR A 23 -2.51 -7.56 -3.62
N LEU A 24 -2.19 -6.30 -3.89
CA LEU A 24 -2.74 -5.14 -3.19
C LEU A 24 -3.36 -4.15 -4.19
N PRO A 25 -4.41 -4.55 -4.92
CA PRO A 25 -5.12 -3.65 -5.81
C PRO A 25 -5.83 -2.53 -5.02
N THR A 26 -6.02 -1.39 -5.66
CA THR A 26 -6.82 -0.28 -5.13
C THR A 26 -8.32 -0.54 -5.22
N PRO A 27 -9.18 0.17 -4.46
CA PRO A 27 -10.64 0.06 -4.60
C PRO A 27 -11.14 0.36 -6.03
N GLU A 28 -10.46 1.25 -6.75
CA GLU A 28 -10.72 1.49 -8.17
C GLU A 28 -10.38 0.26 -9.02
N GLN A 29 -9.22 -0.36 -8.80
CA GLN A 29 -8.83 -1.58 -9.52
C GLN A 29 -9.77 -2.74 -9.23
N HIS A 30 -10.24 -2.89 -7.98
CA HIS A 30 -11.31 -3.85 -7.64
C HIS A 30 -12.56 -3.66 -8.49
N ARG A 31 -12.99 -2.41 -8.74
CA ARG A 31 -14.14 -2.11 -9.61
C ARG A 31 -13.89 -2.46 -11.08
N LEU A 32 -12.63 -2.44 -11.52
CA LEU A 32 -12.24 -2.84 -12.89
C LEU A 32 -12.15 -4.37 -13.08
N GLY A 33 -12.07 -5.15 -11.99
CA GLY A 33 -12.18 -6.61 -12.04
C GLY A 33 -10.98 -7.36 -12.66
N GLY A 34 -9.78 -6.76 -12.62
CA GLY A 34 -8.56 -7.37 -13.17
C GLY A 34 -8.11 -8.64 -12.42
N TYR A 35 -7.12 -9.35 -12.97
CA TYR A 35 -6.61 -10.61 -12.38
C TYR A 35 -6.23 -10.49 -10.89
N GLU A 36 -5.63 -9.36 -10.51
CA GLU A 36 -5.20 -9.07 -9.14
C GLU A 36 -6.34 -9.00 -8.13
N THR A 37 -7.60 -8.91 -8.58
CA THR A 37 -8.77 -8.69 -7.70
C THR A 37 -9.61 -9.96 -7.53
N TRP A 38 -9.22 -11.06 -8.17
CA TRP A 38 -9.95 -12.31 -8.11
C TRP A 38 -9.63 -13.03 -6.81
N MET A 39 -10.66 -13.46 -6.09
CA MET A 39 -10.49 -14.20 -4.83
C MET A 39 -9.62 -15.44 -5.04
N ALA A 40 -8.41 -15.40 -4.47
CA ALA A 40 -7.39 -16.44 -4.61
C ALA A 40 -6.44 -16.41 -3.40
N ARG A 41 -5.63 -17.47 -3.23
CA ARG A 41 -4.56 -17.46 -2.21
C ARG A 41 -3.55 -16.32 -2.42
N SER A 42 -3.43 -15.84 -3.66
CA SER A 42 -2.61 -14.69 -4.04
C SER A 42 -3.35 -13.36 -3.98
N SER A 43 -4.66 -13.32 -3.70
CA SER A 43 -5.45 -12.09 -3.60
C SER A 43 -6.69 -12.33 -2.74
N TYR A 44 -6.54 -12.08 -1.45
CA TYR A 44 -7.55 -12.36 -0.42
C TYR A 44 -7.79 -11.19 0.54
N LEU A 45 -7.09 -10.08 0.35
CA LEU A 45 -7.19 -8.91 1.20
C LEU A 45 -8.50 -8.15 0.93
N GLU A 46 -8.98 -7.43 1.95
CA GLU A 46 -10.18 -6.60 1.83
C GLU A 46 -9.98 -5.47 0.81
N ILE A 47 -11.06 -5.02 0.16
CA ILE A 47 -11.05 -4.04 -0.93
C ILE A 47 -10.30 -2.74 -0.55
N ASP A 48 -10.45 -2.31 0.71
CA ASP A 48 -9.87 -1.04 1.20
C ASP A 48 -8.46 -1.20 1.80
N THR A 49 -7.84 -2.38 1.68
CA THR A 49 -6.54 -2.67 2.31
C THR A 49 -5.44 -1.76 1.78
N SER A 50 -5.43 -1.45 0.47
CA SER A 50 -4.41 -0.57 -0.13
C SER A 50 -4.42 0.82 0.51
N GLU A 51 -5.60 1.35 0.82
CA GLU A 51 -5.74 2.66 1.45
C GLU A 51 -5.32 2.63 2.91
N THR A 52 -5.70 1.56 3.62
CA THR A 52 -5.32 1.36 5.03
C THR A 52 -3.80 1.28 5.19
N ILE A 53 -3.13 0.52 4.30
CA ILE A 53 -1.66 0.46 4.26
C ILE A 53 -1.08 1.85 3.94
N THR A 54 -1.59 2.54 2.92
CA THR A 54 -1.09 3.86 2.53
C THR A 54 -1.21 4.89 3.67
N ARG A 55 -2.36 4.95 4.36
CA ARG A 55 -2.56 5.83 5.53
C ARG A 55 -1.62 5.49 6.68
N THR A 56 -1.37 4.21 6.91
CA THR A 56 -0.47 3.75 7.98
C THR A 56 0.98 4.14 7.67
N LEU A 57 1.42 3.92 6.43
CA LEU A 57 2.76 4.32 5.98
C LEU A 57 2.95 5.83 6.08
N GLN A 58 1.96 6.64 5.71
CA GLN A 58 2.05 8.09 5.87
C GLN A 58 2.30 8.49 7.33
N LYS A 59 1.52 7.96 8.27
CA LYS A 59 1.71 8.24 9.71
C LYS A 59 3.11 7.85 10.21
N LEU A 60 3.67 6.77 9.68
CA LEU A 60 5.02 6.32 10.05
C LEU A 60 6.09 7.24 9.45
N LEU A 61 5.92 7.71 8.22
CA LEU A 61 6.82 8.69 7.60
C LEU A 61 6.78 10.03 8.34
N ASP A 62 5.58 10.53 8.67
CA ASP A 62 5.41 11.78 9.43
C ASP A 62 6.05 11.68 10.82
N ARG A 63 5.91 10.52 11.47
CA ARG A 63 6.56 10.27 12.76
C ARG A 63 8.09 10.29 12.63
N LEU A 64 8.64 9.65 11.61
CA LEU A 64 10.09 9.67 11.37
C LEU A 64 10.59 11.09 11.08
N ASP A 65 9.83 11.90 10.33
CA ASP A 65 10.16 13.30 10.07
C ASP A 65 10.16 14.15 11.35
N TYR A 66 9.16 13.98 12.21
CA TYR A 66 9.09 14.66 13.52
C TYR A 66 10.23 14.27 14.47
N GLU A 67 10.73 13.03 14.39
CA GLU A 67 11.82 12.54 15.22
C GLU A 67 13.22 12.99 14.75
N ASN A 68 13.34 13.56 13.54
CA ASN A 68 14.60 14.10 13.00
C ASN A 68 14.84 15.56 13.41
#